data_AF-A0A1F8UQR1-F1
#
_entry.id   AF-A0A1F8UQR1-F1
#
_cell.length_a   1.000
_cell.length_b   1.000
_cell.length_c   1.000
_cell.angle_alpha   90.00
_cell.angle_beta   90.00
_cell.angle_gamma   90.00
#
_symmetry.space_group_name_H-M   'P 1'
#
loop_
_entity.id
_entity.type
_entity.pdbx_description
1 polymer ?
#
loop_
_entity_poly.entity_id
_entity_poly.type
_entity_poly.pdbx_seq_one_letter_code
_entity_poly.pdbx_strand_id
1 'polypeptide(L)'
;MKANLAGKYEYDNENNIKVRPFIKWVGGKSQLLGQLNEHYPLELHHGIIDTYIEPFVGGGAVFFELIQNYNIKKAVIIDNNKALINTYITVKNSVDSLISSGLIPRSLCCVLS
;
A
#
# COMPACT_ATOMS: atom_id res chain seq x y z
N MET A 1 -10.06 1.12 -6.63
CA MET A 1 -9.41 2.44 -6.43
C MET A 1 -8.12 2.50 -7.24
N LYS A 2 -7.76 3.66 -7.83
CA LYS A 2 -6.45 3.90 -8.47
C LYS A 2 -5.60 4.80 -7.56
N ALA A 3 -4.34 4.43 -7.33
CA ALA A 3 -3.34 5.25 -6.65
C ALA A 3 -2.24 5.61 -7.65
N ASN A 4 -1.89 6.90 -7.73
CA ASN A 4 -0.74 7.39 -8.49
C ASN A 4 0.35 7.67 -7.45
N LEU A 5 1.48 6.97 -7.53
CA LEU A 5 2.53 6.99 -6.50
C LEU A 5 3.61 8.04 -6.85
N ALA A 6 3.18 9.20 -7.34
CA ALA A 6 4.07 10.26 -7.79
C ALA A 6 4.56 11.10 -6.60
N GLY A 7 5.58 10.60 -5.91
CA GLY A 7 6.24 11.34 -4.83
C GLY A 7 7.37 10.53 -4.22
N LYS A 8 8.61 10.81 -4.64
CA LYS A 8 9.77 10.50 -3.79
C LYS A 8 9.73 11.48 -2.63
N TYR A 9 9.07 11.11 -1.53
CA TYR A 9 9.24 11.83 -0.28
C TYR A 9 10.61 11.47 0.29
N GLU A 10 11.45 12.48 0.47
CA GLU A 10 12.76 12.33 1.10
C GLU A 10 12.60 11.83 2.53
N TYR A 11 13.38 10.82 2.84
CA TYR A 11 13.36 10.08 4.08
C TYR A 11 14.30 10.74 5.09
N ASP A 12 13.79 11.17 6.25
CA ASP A 12 14.64 11.56 7.37
C ASP A 12 15.37 10.31 7.91
N ASN A 13 16.70 10.33 7.77
CA ASN A 13 17.61 9.31 8.28
C ASN A 13 17.46 9.14 9.80
N GLU A 14 16.81 8.04 10.25
CA GLU A 14 17.25 7.17 11.37
C GLU A 14 16.24 6.09 11.82
N ASN A 15 15.02 5.97 11.27
CA ASN A 15 14.09 4.91 11.71
C ASN A 15 13.19 4.34 10.61
N ASN A 16 13.64 3.40 9.77
CA ASN A 16 12.91 2.82 8.60
C ASN A 16 11.38 2.61 8.85
N ILE A 17 10.55 3.61 8.49
CA ILE A 17 9.11 3.65 8.73
C ILE A 17 8.46 2.73 7.70
N LYS A 18 8.29 1.46 8.08
CA LYS A 18 7.58 0.48 7.27
C LYS A 18 6.08 0.80 7.23
N VAL A 19 5.52 0.95 6.03
CA VAL A 19 4.07 1.11 5.85
C VAL A 19 3.41 -0.25 6.04
N ARG A 20 2.27 -0.25 6.74
CA ARG A 20 1.54 -1.48 7.08
C ARG A 20 0.05 -1.27 6.83
N PRO A 21 -0.71 -2.37 6.57
CA PRO A 21 -2.16 -2.36 6.66
C PRO A 21 -2.67 -1.62 7.89
N PHE A 22 -3.54 -0.63 7.67
CA PHE A 22 -4.18 0.14 8.75
C PHE A 22 -5.52 -0.49 9.20
N ILE A 23 -6.00 -1.52 8.50
CA ILE A 23 -7.22 -2.27 8.82
C ILE A 23 -6.83 -3.71 9.17
N LYS A 24 -7.33 -4.21 10.29
CA LYS A 24 -7.28 -5.65 10.61
C LYS A 24 -8.32 -6.38 9.75
N TRP A 25 -7.87 -7.30 8.91
CA TRP A 25 -8.73 -8.04 7.99
C TRP A 25 -8.49 -9.54 8.11
N VAL A 26 -9.56 -10.33 7.97
CA VAL A 26 -9.48 -11.80 7.97
C VAL A 26 -8.73 -12.27 6.72
N GLY A 27 -7.83 -13.24 6.87
CA GLY A 27 -7.02 -13.74 5.73
C GLY A 27 -5.92 -12.77 5.28
N GLY A 28 -5.44 -11.90 6.18
CA GLY A 28 -4.30 -11.03 5.92
C GLY A 28 -3.06 -11.82 5.50
N LYS A 29 -2.48 -11.46 4.36
CA LYS A 29 -1.36 -12.21 3.73
C LYS A 29 0.01 -11.84 4.29
N SER A 30 0.08 -11.13 5.41
CA SER A 30 1.34 -10.61 5.96
C SER A 30 2.37 -11.71 6.26
N GLN A 31 1.92 -12.90 6.68
CA GLN A 31 2.79 -14.05 6.93
C GLN A 31 3.36 -14.68 5.65
N LEU A 32 2.73 -14.44 4.50
CA LEU A 32 3.14 -15.00 3.20
C LEU A 32 4.11 -14.08 2.44
N LEU A 33 4.32 -12.83 2.90
CA LEU A 33 5.08 -11.83 2.15
C LEU A 33 6.50 -12.29 1.81
N GLY A 34 7.19 -12.96 2.75
CA GLY A 34 8.54 -13.47 2.52
C GLY A 34 8.58 -14.51 1.39
N GLN A 35 7.60 -15.42 1.36
CA GLN A 35 7.51 -16.46 0.32
C GLN A 35 7.09 -15.87 -1.03
N LEU A 36 6.13 -14.93 -1.04
CA LEU A 36 5.68 -14.29 -2.27
C LEU A 36 6.81 -13.53 -2.97
N ASN A 37 7.74 -12.96 -2.20
CA ASN A 37 8.89 -12.25 -2.73
C ASN A 37 9.77 -13.11 -3.66
N GLU A 38 9.86 -14.41 -3.39
CA GLU A 38 10.64 -15.36 -4.17
C GLU A 38 9.96 -15.75 -5.50
N HIS A 39 8.66 -15.48 -5.61
CA HIS A 39 7.83 -15.85 -6.76
C HIS A 39 7.48 -14.67 -7.67
N TYR A 40 7.89 -13.45 -7.32
CA TYR A 40 7.65 -12.30 -8.17
C TYR A 40 8.53 -12.34 -9.43
N PRO A 41 8.02 -11.81 -10.56
CA PRO A 41 8.78 -11.76 -11.81
C PRO A 41 10.02 -10.86 -11.67
N LEU A 42 11.13 -11.23 -12.33
CA LEU A 42 12.37 -10.44 -12.32
C LEU A 42 12.15 -9.01 -12.83
N GLU A 43 11.19 -8.82 -13.73
CA GLU A 43 10.76 -7.52 -14.24
C GLU A 43 10.24 -6.60 -13.13
N LEU A 44 9.63 -7.15 -12.06
CA LEU A 44 9.25 -6.37 -10.89
C LEU A 44 10.49 -5.91 -10.12
N HIS A 45 11.43 -6.83 -9.87
CA HIS A 45 12.70 -6.54 -9.19
C HIS A 45 13.56 -5.53 -9.95
N HIS A 46 13.53 -5.58 -11.29
CA HIS A 46 14.23 -4.64 -12.17
C HIS A 46 13.46 -3.33 -12.40
N GLY A 47 12.28 -3.15 -11.78
CA GLY A 47 11.50 -1.92 -11.88
C GLY A 47 10.91 -1.65 -13.27
N ILE A 48 10.70 -2.70 -14.07
CA ILE A 48 10.08 -2.65 -15.41
C ILE A 48 8.55 -2.59 -15.28
N ILE A 49 8.01 -3.24 -14.25
CA ILE A 49 6.56 -3.25 -14.00
C ILE A 49 6.13 -1.96 -13.32
N ASP A 50 5.51 -1.07 -14.09
CA ASP A 50 5.04 0.23 -13.60
C ASP A 50 3.65 0.17 -12.93
N THR A 51 2.83 -0.85 -13.24
CA THR A 51 1.45 -0.96 -12.74
C THR A 51 1.21 -2.28 -12.01
N TYR A 52 0.76 -2.17 -10.77
CA TYR A 52 0.29 -3.29 -9.96
C TYR A 52 -1.24 -3.33 -9.91
N ILE A 53 -1.82 -4.54 -9.98
CA ILE A 53 -3.27 -4.75 -9.90
C ILE A 53 -3.55 -5.85 -8.86
N GLU A 54 -4.32 -5.52 -7.82
CA GLU A 54 -4.77 -6.46 -6.80
C GLU A 54 -6.30 -6.61 -6.84
N PRO A 55 -6.83 -7.72 -7.38
CA PRO A 55 -8.27 -7.91 -7.53
C PRO A 55 -9.01 -8.17 -6.20
N PHE A 56 -8.27 -8.56 -5.15
CA PHE A 56 -8.81 -8.92 -3.82
C PHE A 56 -7.92 -8.35 -2.71
N VAL A 57 -7.97 -7.04 -2.51
CA VAL A 57 -7.04 -6.33 -1.62
C VAL A 57 -7.17 -6.75 -0.16
N GLY A 58 -8.39 -6.97 0.35
CA GLY A 58 -8.62 -7.17 1.78
C GLY A 58 -7.93 -6.08 2.62
N GLY A 59 -7.05 -6.47 3.56
CA GLY A 59 -6.24 -5.51 4.34
C GLY A 59 -5.06 -4.87 3.58
N GLY A 60 -4.77 -5.30 2.35
CA GLY A 60 -3.75 -4.71 1.49
C GLY A 60 -2.30 -5.05 1.87
N ALA A 61 -2.07 -6.18 2.56
CA ALA A 61 -0.72 -6.57 2.99
C ALA A 61 0.27 -6.65 1.81
N VAL A 62 -0.16 -7.22 0.68
CA VAL A 62 0.68 -7.33 -0.53
C VAL A 62 0.82 -5.96 -1.21
N PHE A 63 -0.28 -5.23 -1.40
CA PHE A 63 -0.23 -3.85 -1.89
C PHE A 63 0.80 -2.99 -1.16
N PHE A 64 0.72 -2.89 0.18
CA PHE A 64 1.65 -2.08 0.98
C PHE A 64 3.10 -2.57 0.90
N GLU A 65 3.33 -3.88 0.85
CA GLU A 65 4.67 -4.44 0.68
C GLU A 65 5.26 -4.11 -0.70
N LEU A 66 4.45 -4.18 -1.75
CA LEU A 66 4.95 -3.98 -3.11
C LEU A 66 5.28 -2.52 -3.39
N ILE A 67 4.39 -1.59 -3.05
CA ILE A 67 4.60 -0.16 -3.33
C ILE A 67 5.72 0.46 -2.49
N GLN A 68 6.07 -0.11 -1.34
CA GLN A 68 7.15 0.42 -0.49
C GLN A 68 8.53 -0.14 -0.87
N ASN A 69 8.58 -1.35 -1.45
CA ASN A 69 9.84 -2.03 -1.75
C ASN A 69 10.19 -2.03 -3.25
N TYR A 70 9.22 -1.74 -4.13
CA TYR A 70 9.39 -1.78 -5.58
C TYR A 70 8.99 -0.46 -6.22
N ASN A 71 9.57 -0.17 -7.38
CA ASN A 71 9.32 1.06 -8.14
C ASN A 71 8.00 0.99 -8.94
N ILE A 72 6.88 0.79 -8.25
CA ILE A 72 5.55 0.79 -8.85
C ILE A 72 5.05 2.24 -8.93
N LYS A 73 4.67 2.68 -10.13
CA LYS A 73 4.15 4.05 -10.36
C LYS A 73 2.64 4.13 -10.12
N LYS A 74 1.94 3.03 -10.33
CA LYS A 74 0.48 2.98 -10.28
C LYS A 74 0.00 1.67 -9.66
N ALA A 75 -0.97 1.78 -8.76
CA ALA A 75 -1.64 0.61 -8.21
C ALA A 75 -3.15 0.69 -8.41
N VAL A 76 -3.76 -0.45 -8.72
CA VAL A 76 -5.20 -0.63 -8.81
C VAL A 76 -5.63 -1.72 -7.83
N ILE A 77 -6.28 -1.31 -6.74
CA ILE A 77 -6.82 -2.24 -5.75
C ILE A 77 -8.34 -2.37 -5.94
N ILE A 78 -8.83 -3.59 -5.85
CA ILE A 78 -10.24 -3.96 -6.03
C ILE A 78 -10.64 -4.91 -4.90
N ASP A 79 -11.91 -4.85 -4.50
CA ASP A 79 -12.54 -5.79 -3.61
C ASP A 79 -14.05 -5.75 -3.86
N ASN A 80 -14.76 -6.84 -3.56
CA ASN A 80 -16.21 -6.87 -3.63
C ASN A 80 -16.85 -6.11 -2.45
N ASN A 81 -16.15 -5.98 -1.32
CA ASN A 81 -16.65 -5.25 -0.17
C ASN A 81 -16.59 -3.72 -0.41
N LYS A 82 -17.75 -3.13 -0.72
CA LYS A 82 -17.87 -1.69 -0.95
C LYS A 82 -17.45 -0.85 0.25
N ALA A 83 -17.74 -1.28 1.47
CA ALA A 83 -17.35 -0.54 2.68
C ALA A 83 -15.83 -0.48 2.81
N LEU A 84 -15.14 -1.60 2.56
CA LEU A 84 -13.67 -1.65 2.54
C LEU A 84 -13.08 -0.70 1.48
N ILE A 85 -13.59 -0.75 0.25
CA ILE A 85 -13.11 0.14 -0.82
C ILE A 85 -13.38 1.62 -0.48
N ASN A 86 -14.54 1.93 0.10
CA ASN A 86 -14.83 3.28 0.58
C ASN A 86 -13.84 3.71 1.67
N THR A 87 -13.48 2.82 2.60
CA THR A 87 -12.45 3.12 3.61
C THR A 87 -11.12 3.50 2.96
N TYR A 88 -10.63 2.73 1.98
CA TYR A 88 -9.41 3.09 1.26
C TYR A 88 -9.51 4.44 0.53
N ILE A 89 -10.65 4.73 -0.10
CA ILE A 89 -10.90 6.01 -0.78
C ILE A 89 -10.92 7.18 0.20
N THR A 90 -11.60 7.03 1.34
CA THR A 90 -11.65 8.05 2.40
C THR A 90 -10.26 8.33 2.95
N VAL A 91 -9.49 7.29 3.22
CA VAL A 91 -8.11 7.45 3.71
C VAL A 91 -7.25 8.18 2.67
N LYS A 92 -7.36 7.81 1.40
CA LYS A 92 -6.65 8.49 0.30
C LYS A 92 -6.97 9.99 0.24
N ASN A 93 -8.26 10.33 0.33
CA ASN A 93 -8.72 11.70 0.11
C ASN A 93 -8.61 12.60 1.36
N SER A 94 -8.32 12.05 2.53
CA SER A 94 -8.31 12.79 3.80
C SER A 94 -7.15 12.40 4.71
N VAL A 95 -6.01 12.00 4.12
CA VAL A 95 -4.88 11.41 4.84
C VAL A 95 -4.37 12.31 5.97
N ASP A 96 -4.17 13.60 5.70
CA ASP A 96 -3.64 14.54 6.72
C ASP A 96 -4.61 14.72 7.88
N SER A 97 -5.91 14.90 7.59
CA SER A 97 -6.94 15.05 8.61
C SER A 97 -7.05 13.80 9.50
N LEU A 98 -6.96 12.61 8.91
CA LEU A 98 -7.04 11.33 9.62
C LEU A 98 -5.78 11.04 10.45
N ILE A 99 -4.61 11.50 10.00
CA ILE A 99 -3.37 11.47 10.79
C ILE A 99 -3.50 12.42 11.98
N SER A 100 -3.95 13.67 11.75
CA SER A 100 -4.15 14.65 12.83
C SER A 100 -5.17 14.19 13.87
N SER A 101 -6.21 13.45 13.47
CA SER A 101 -7.19 12.88 14.39
C SER A 101 -6.74 11.59 15.08
N GLY A 102 -5.56 11.06 14.74
CA GLY A 102 -5.03 9.80 15.29
C GLY A 102 -5.74 8.53 14.82
N LEU A 103 -6.54 8.59 13.75
CA LEU A 103 -7.28 7.43 13.23
C LEU A 103 -6.41 6.51 12.36
N ILE A 104 -5.32 7.03 11.79
CA ILE A 104 -4.35 6.27 11.00
C ILE A 104 -2.91 6.70 11.35
N PRO A 105 -1.91 5.83 11.15
CA PRO A 105 -0.51 6.18 11.43
C PRO A 105 0.06 7.15 10.39
N ARG A 106 1.01 7.99 10.81
CA ARG A 106 1.70 8.95 9.93
C ARG A 106 2.45 8.29 8.77
N SER A 107 2.86 7.03 8.93
CA SER A 107 3.50 6.21 7.89
C SER A 107 2.65 6.04 6.63
N LEU A 108 1.33 6.21 6.72
CA LEU A 108 0.42 6.03 5.60
C LEU A 108 0.44 7.18 4.58
N CYS A 109 0.94 8.36 4.99
CA CYS A 109 0.99 9.55 4.13
C CYS A 109 1.74 9.27 2.82
N CYS A 110 2.87 8.57 2.88
CA CYS A 110 3.77 8.35 1.75
C CYS A 110 3.22 7.47 0.62
N VAL A 111 2.08 6.81 0.85
CA VAL A 111 1.52 5.80 -0.07
C VAL A 111 0.21 6.23 -0.70
N LEU A 112 -0.57 7.05 0.00
CA LEU A 112 -1.95 7.35 -0.36
C LEU A 112 -2.18 8.82 -0.75
N SER A 113 -1.15 9.67 -0.65
CA SER A 113 -1.14 11.01 -1.25
C SER A 113 -0.80 10.94 -2.74
#